data_AF-A0A9X2JJC9-F1
#
_entry.id   AF-A0A9X2JJC9-F1
#
_cell.length_a   1.000
_cell.length_b   1.000
_cell.length_c   1.000
_cell.angle_alpha   90.00
_cell.angle_beta   90.00
_cell.angle_gamma   90.00
#
_symmetry.space_group_name_H-M   'P 1'
#
loop_
_entity.id
_entity.type
_entity.pdbx_description
1 polymer ?
#
loop_
_entity_poly.entity_id
_entity_poly.type
_entity_poly.pdbx_seq_one_letter_code
_entity_poly.pdbx_strand_id
1 'polypeptide(L)'
;MIIDTNEKAYAMFDELGFPPVFRDIWEDKGPSALKYMYERPRVVYLENYLPLLAQNGDTIIAFDLESKRFVEHFLEVEHPTIIGTNYRQFIGWILLHLMLSALEDVVKEVAPLFEFKHLDALFKHMHTLDELDDPYEMDNADRRFLESLE
;
A
#
# COMPACT_ATOMS: atom_id res chain seq x y z
N MET A 1 -8.57 -0.55 19.74
CA MET A 1 -9.84 -0.50 18.96
C MET A 1 -9.76 -1.50 17.82
N ILE A 2 -10.82 -2.29 17.60
CA ILE A 2 -10.86 -3.29 16.51
C ILE A 2 -11.81 -2.80 15.40
N ILE A 3 -11.31 -2.79 14.16
CA ILE A 3 -12.08 -2.50 12.94
C ILE A 3 -12.49 -3.82 12.29
N ASP A 4 -13.64 -4.34 12.69
CA ASP A 4 -14.17 -5.65 12.29
C ASP A 4 -15.44 -5.58 11.42
N THR A 5 -15.90 -4.37 11.06
CA THR A 5 -17.02 -4.18 10.15
C THR A 5 -16.71 -3.14 9.09
N ASN A 6 -17.42 -3.24 7.97
CA ASN A 6 -17.34 -2.28 6.88
C ASN A 6 -17.69 -0.86 7.35
N GLU A 7 -18.75 -0.70 8.16
CA GLU A 7 -19.18 0.61 8.65
C GLU A 7 -18.10 1.29 9.50
N LYS A 8 -17.41 0.52 10.35
CA LYS A 8 -16.27 1.03 11.12
C LYS A 8 -15.12 1.45 10.21
N ALA A 9 -14.77 0.63 9.22
CA ALA A 9 -13.72 0.96 8.26
C ALA A 9 -14.06 2.24 7.48
N TYR A 10 -15.30 2.38 7.02
CA TYR A 10 -15.76 3.54 6.24
C TYR A 10 -15.73 4.82 7.05
N ALA A 11 -16.20 4.77 8.30
CA ALA A 11 -16.12 5.91 9.21
C ALA A 11 -14.67 6.37 9.40
N MET A 12 -13.74 5.42 9.55
CA MET A 12 -12.31 5.73 9.66
C MET A 12 -11.72 6.28 8.37
N PHE A 13 -12.11 5.77 7.20
CA PHE A 13 -11.67 6.33 5.91
C PHE A 13 -12.10 7.79 5.76
N ASP A 14 -13.35 8.10 6.14
CA ASP A 14 -13.88 9.46 6.06
C ASP A 14 -13.20 10.38 7.09
N GLU A 15 -12.98 9.90 8.32
CA GLU A 15 -12.29 10.66 9.38
C GLU A 15 -10.84 10.98 9.00
N LEU A 16 -10.12 10.02 8.42
CA LEU A 16 -8.71 10.15 8.04
C LEU A 16 -8.51 10.80 6.67
N GLY A 17 -9.59 11.02 5.91
CA GLY A 17 -9.54 11.62 4.57
C GLY A 17 -8.90 10.71 3.52
N PHE A 18 -9.07 9.38 3.65
CA PHE A 18 -8.58 8.44 2.65
C PHE A 18 -9.41 8.48 1.37
N PRO A 19 -8.80 8.28 0.18
CA PRO A 19 -9.55 8.30 -1.07
C PRO A 19 -10.62 7.20 -1.17
N PRO A 20 -11.70 7.42 -1.95
CA PRO A 20 -12.82 6.50 -2.06
C PRO A 20 -12.45 5.07 -2.48
N VAL A 21 -11.33 4.90 -3.19
CA VAL A 21 -10.85 3.59 -3.66
C VAL A 21 -10.70 2.57 -2.52
N PHE A 22 -10.34 2.98 -1.29
CA PHE A 22 -10.27 2.04 -0.17
C PHE A 22 -11.64 1.51 0.24
N ARG A 23 -12.68 2.35 0.18
CA ARG A 23 -14.06 1.91 0.36
C ARG A 23 -14.47 0.93 -0.74
N ASP A 24 -14.15 1.25 -1.99
CA ASP A 24 -14.48 0.39 -3.13
C ASP A 24 -13.83 -1.01 -2.99
N ILE A 25 -12.59 -1.07 -2.50
CA ILE A 25 -11.89 -2.34 -2.21
C ILE A 25 -12.63 -3.16 -1.14
N TRP A 26 -13.04 -2.53 -0.04
CA TRP A 26 -13.81 -3.18 1.02
C TRP A 26 -15.21 -3.65 0.56
N GLU A 27 -15.81 -2.96 -0.41
CA GLU A 27 -17.06 -3.36 -1.06
C GLU A 27 -16.89 -4.42 -2.15
N ASP A 28 -15.64 -4.87 -2.41
CA ASP A 28 -15.28 -5.74 -3.53
C ASP A 28 -15.65 -5.14 -4.92
N LYS A 29 -15.76 -3.82 -4.98
CA LYS A 29 -15.98 -3.01 -6.18
C LYS A 29 -14.71 -2.34 -6.70
N GLY A 30 -13.59 -2.58 -6.04
CA GLY A 30 -12.30 -2.01 -6.41
C GLY A 30 -11.88 -2.34 -7.85
N PRO A 31 -10.94 -1.57 -8.42
CA PRO A 31 -10.47 -1.73 -9.78
C PRO A 31 -9.97 -3.16 -10.03
N SER A 32 -10.35 -3.77 -11.16
CA SER A 32 -9.86 -5.10 -11.53
C SER A 32 -8.33 -5.16 -11.59
N ALA A 33 -7.70 -4.05 -11.97
CA ALA A 33 -6.26 -3.86 -11.98
C ALA A 33 -5.59 -4.08 -10.60
N LEU A 34 -6.21 -3.63 -9.51
CA LEU A 34 -5.69 -3.86 -8.15
C LEU A 34 -5.91 -5.31 -7.69
N LYS A 35 -6.98 -5.95 -8.14
CA LYS A 35 -7.35 -7.31 -7.74
C LYS A 35 -6.35 -8.39 -8.16
N TYR A 36 -5.40 -8.06 -9.04
CA TYR A 36 -4.31 -8.97 -9.42
C TYR A 36 -3.37 -9.29 -8.25
N MET A 37 -3.16 -8.33 -7.36
CA MET A 37 -2.18 -8.44 -6.26
C MET A 37 -2.83 -8.29 -4.89
N TYR A 38 -3.94 -7.56 -4.83
CA TYR A 38 -4.58 -7.20 -3.57
C TYR A 38 -6.01 -7.69 -3.51
N GLU A 39 -6.32 -8.31 -2.38
CA GLU A 39 -7.66 -8.72 -2.01
C GLU A 39 -8.31 -7.68 -1.09
N ARG A 40 -9.63 -7.78 -0.95
CA ARG A 40 -10.31 -7.11 0.15
C ARG A 40 -9.69 -7.56 1.48
N PRO A 41 -9.43 -6.65 2.43
CA PRO A 41 -9.07 -7.06 3.76
C PRO A 41 -10.15 -7.97 4.34
N ARG A 42 -9.76 -9.14 4.84
CA ARG A 42 -10.69 -9.94 5.65
C ARG A 42 -10.95 -9.19 6.95
N VAL A 43 -12.08 -9.45 7.59
CA VAL A 43 -12.31 -9.02 8.96
C VAL A 43 -11.26 -9.71 9.83
N VAL A 44 -10.16 -9.01 10.11
CA VAL A 44 -9.09 -9.49 10.98
C VAL A 44 -9.19 -8.71 12.28
N TYR A 45 -9.13 -9.44 13.40
CA TYR A 45 -9.11 -8.85 14.74
C TYR A 45 -7.74 -8.25 15.06
N LEU A 46 -7.28 -7.30 14.25
CA LEU A 46 -6.08 -6.51 14.49
C LEU A 46 -6.45 -5.30 15.35
N GLU A 47 -5.92 -5.25 16.57
CA GLU A 47 -6.17 -4.12 17.45
C GLU A 47 -5.32 -2.90 17.04
N ASN A 48 -5.96 -1.74 16.95
CA ASN A 48 -5.36 -0.46 16.59
C ASN A 48 -4.86 -0.38 15.14
N TYR A 49 -5.34 -1.27 14.26
CA TYR A 49 -5.06 -1.19 12.83
C TYR A 49 -6.35 -0.93 12.05
N LEU A 50 -6.23 -0.13 11.01
CA LEU A 50 -7.21 0.02 9.95
C LEU A 50 -6.72 -0.73 8.71
N PRO A 51 -7.27 -1.92 8.40
CA PRO A 51 -6.85 -2.68 7.24
C PRO A 51 -7.20 -1.94 5.93
N LEU A 52 -6.23 -1.81 5.04
CA LEU A 52 -6.36 -1.10 3.77
C LEU A 52 -6.41 -2.10 2.61
N LEU A 53 -5.48 -3.06 2.59
CA LEU A 53 -5.37 -4.11 1.57
C LEU A 53 -5.01 -5.43 2.23
N ALA A 54 -5.32 -6.55 1.56
CA ALA A 54 -4.76 -7.85 1.90
C ALA A 54 -3.98 -8.42 0.72
N GLN A 55 -2.97 -9.23 0.99
CA GLN A 55 -2.17 -9.92 0.00
C GLN A 55 -2.00 -11.38 0.39
N ASN A 56 -2.28 -12.30 -0.54
CA ASN A 56 -2.09 -13.74 -0.40
C ASN A 56 -2.74 -14.37 0.85
N GLY A 57 -3.82 -13.80 1.38
CA GLY A 57 -4.54 -14.31 2.54
C GLY A 57 -3.89 -14.10 3.92
N ASP A 58 -2.56 -13.95 3.96
CA ASP A 58 -1.78 -13.96 5.21
C ASP A 58 -1.06 -12.64 5.51
N THR A 59 -1.07 -11.69 4.57
CA THR A 59 -0.49 -10.36 4.74
C THR A 59 -1.58 -9.30 4.72
N ILE A 60 -1.60 -8.45 5.74
CA ILE A 60 -2.48 -7.29 5.83
C ILE A 60 -1.65 -6.02 5.74
N ILE A 61 -2.00 -5.17 4.78
CA ILE A 61 -1.45 -3.83 4.70
C ILE A 61 -2.44 -2.90 5.40
N ALA A 62 -1.97 -2.16 6.41
CA ALA A 62 -2.84 -1.40 7.29
C ALA A 62 -2.26 -0.02 7.62
N PHE A 63 -3.13 0.86 8.12
CA PHE A 63 -2.73 2.06 8.84
C PHE A 63 -2.78 1.80 10.34
N ASP A 64 -1.64 1.91 11.01
CA ASP A 64 -1.51 1.87 12.46
C ASP A 64 -2.07 3.15 13.07
N LEU A 65 -3.17 3.01 13.82
CA LEU A 65 -3.90 4.10 14.42
C LEU A 65 -3.17 4.73 15.61
N GLU A 66 -2.24 4.01 16.24
CA GLU A 66 -1.46 4.49 17.38
C GLU A 66 -0.24 5.28 16.88
N SER A 67 0.62 4.66 16.06
CA SER A 67 1.84 5.30 15.57
C SER A 67 1.61 6.26 14.39
N LYS A 68 0.42 6.22 13.76
CA LYS A 68 0.07 6.97 12.55
C LYS A 68 1.01 6.65 11.38
N ARG A 69 1.30 5.36 11.19
CA ARG A 69 2.18 4.84 10.14
C ARG A 69 1.46 3.81 9.28
N PHE A 70 1.92 3.63 8.05
CA PHE A 70 1.49 2.56 7.18
C PHE A 70 2.40 1.37 7.36
N VAL A 71 1.79 0.20 7.49
CA VAL A 71 2.49 -1.03 7.82
C VAL A 71 2.05 -2.19 6.94
N GLU A 72 2.97 -3.12 6.75
CA GLU A 72 2.72 -4.47 6.26
C GLU A 72 2.82 -5.43 7.46
N HIS A 73 1.74 -6.15 7.74
CA HIS A 73 1.64 -7.07 8.85
C HIS A 73 1.38 -8.48 8.34
N PHE A 74 2.37 -9.35 8.49
CA PHE A 74 2.21 -10.78 8.26
C PHE A 74 1.58 -11.41 9.51
N LEU A 75 0.46 -12.12 9.36
CA LEU A 75 -0.37 -12.58 10.49
C LEU A 75 0.37 -13.50 11.49
N GLU A 76 1.45 -14.16 11.06
CA GLU A 76 2.25 -15.03 11.94
C GLU A 76 3.44 -14.30 12.61
N VAL A 77 3.66 -13.01 12.30
CA VAL A 77 4.78 -12.22 12.81
C VAL A 77 4.27 -11.11 13.73
N GLU A 78 4.87 -11.01 14.92
CA GLU A 78 4.45 -10.08 15.96
C GLU A 78 4.72 -8.61 15.59
N HIS A 79 5.78 -8.35 14.81
CA HIS A 79 6.21 -7.01 14.48
C HIS A 79 5.90 -6.66 13.02
N PRO A 80 5.01 -5.69 12.76
CA PRO A 80 4.77 -5.22 11.41
C PRO A 80 5.98 -4.45 10.85
N THR A 81 6.14 -4.50 9.54
CA THR A 81 7.13 -3.71 8.80
C THR A 81 6.52 -2.34 8.48
N ILE A 82 7.24 -1.26 8.78
CA ILE A 82 6.81 0.09 8.39
C ILE A 82 7.12 0.27 6.89
N ILE A 83 6.08 0.49 6.09
CA ILE A 83 6.18 0.69 4.64
C ILE A 83 5.98 2.15 4.24
N GLY A 84 5.50 3.00 5.16
CA GLY A 84 5.36 4.43 4.90
C GLY A 84 5.04 5.23 6.15
N THR A 85 5.60 6.43 6.24
CA THR A 85 5.31 7.38 7.33
C THR A 85 4.21 8.38 6.99
N ASN A 86 3.88 8.47 5.71
CA ASN A 86 2.82 9.33 5.16
C ASN A 86 2.14 8.62 3.98
N TYR A 87 1.03 9.20 3.51
CA TYR A 87 0.22 8.62 2.44
C TYR A 87 1.00 8.46 1.12
N ARG A 88 1.85 9.43 0.77
CA ARG A 88 2.64 9.38 -0.48
C ARG A 88 3.65 8.25 -0.48
N GLN A 89 4.36 8.06 0.63
CA GLN A 89 5.28 6.93 0.80
C GLN A 89 4.55 5.60 0.69
N PHE A 90 3.39 5.48 1.34
CA PHE A 90 2.58 4.26 1.27
C PHE A 90 2.12 3.92 -0.15
N ILE A 91 1.54 4.88 -0.87
CA ILE A 91 1.14 4.64 -2.26
C ILE A 91 2.35 4.40 -3.16
N GLY A 92 3.46 5.12 -2.94
CA GLY A 92 4.72 4.88 -3.64
C GLY A 92 5.21 3.44 -3.47
N TRP A 93 5.14 2.89 -2.25
CA TRP A 93 5.49 1.51 -1.95
C TRP A 93 4.59 0.51 -2.68
N ILE A 94 3.26 0.72 -2.70
CA ILE A 94 2.33 -0.13 -3.45
C ILE A 94 2.69 -0.15 -4.94
N LEU A 95 2.85 1.03 -5.53
CA LEU A 95 3.11 1.15 -6.97
C LEU A 95 4.48 0.58 -7.34
N LEU A 96 5.47 0.71 -6.46
CA LEU A 96 6.79 0.09 -6.63
C LEU A 96 6.68 -1.45 -6.66
N HIS A 97 5.94 -2.06 -5.73
CA HIS A 97 5.70 -3.51 -5.74
C HIS A 97 5.01 -4.00 -7.03
N LEU A 98 4.05 -3.22 -7.55
CA LEU A 98 3.41 -3.53 -8.84
C LEU A 98 4.42 -3.41 -10.00
N MET A 99 5.27 -2.39 -10.00
CA MET A 99 6.32 -2.22 -11.01
C MET A 99 7.33 -3.38 -11.00
N LEU A 100 7.81 -3.77 -9.82
CA LEU A 100 8.73 -4.90 -9.64
C LEU A 100 8.10 -6.25 -10.06
N SER A 101 6.77 -6.33 -10.05
CA SER A 101 6.01 -7.47 -10.56
C SER A 101 5.75 -7.41 -12.08
N ALA A 102 6.40 -6.49 -12.80
CA ALA A 102 6.22 -6.22 -14.22
C ALA A 102 4.79 -5.82 -14.63
N LEU A 103 4.06 -5.15 -13.73
CA LEU A 103 2.68 -4.70 -13.94
C LEU A 103 2.60 -3.20 -14.27
N GLU A 104 3.42 -2.71 -15.19
CA GLU A 104 3.49 -1.27 -15.53
C GLU A 104 2.15 -0.67 -15.98
N ASP A 105 1.39 -1.39 -16.81
CA ASP A 105 0.09 -0.91 -17.30
C ASP A 105 -0.94 -0.79 -16.17
N VAL A 106 -0.88 -1.72 -15.19
CA VAL A 106 -1.69 -1.68 -13.98
C VAL A 106 -1.32 -0.45 -13.15
N VAL A 107 -0.02 -0.14 -13.02
CA VAL A 107 0.45 1.06 -12.30
C VAL A 107 -0.12 2.34 -12.90
N LYS A 108 -0.15 2.45 -14.23
CA LYS A 108 -0.75 3.62 -14.93
C LYS A 108 -2.25 3.74 -14.69
N GLU A 109 -2.97 2.63 -14.57
CA GLU A 109 -4.41 2.61 -14.27
C GLU A 109 -4.69 2.95 -12.79
N VAL A 110 -3.86 2.44 -11.88
CA VAL A 110 -4.10 2.49 -10.44
C VAL A 110 -3.60 3.78 -9.80
N ALA A 111 -2.47 4.32 -10.23
CA ALA A 111 -1.88 5.53 -9.64
C ALA A 111 -2.86 6.74 -9.58
N PRO A 112 -3.66 7.03 -10.62
CA PRO A 112 -4.65 8.11 -10.56
C PRO A 112 -5.74 7.91 -9.51
N LEU A 113 -6.11 6.66 -9.19
CA LEU A 113 -7.16 6.34 -8.21
C LEU A 113 -6.74 6.65 -6.78
N PHE A 114 -5.44 6.62 -6.52
CA PHE A 114 -4.82 7.03 -5.27
C PHE A 114 -4.28 8.47 -5.32
N GLU A 115 -4.61 9.23 -6.37
CA GLU A 115 -4.15 10.61 -6.58
C GLU A 115 -2.62 10.76 -6.56
N PHE A 116 -1.88 9.72 -6.99
CA PHE A 116 -0.42 9.71 -6.94
C PHE A 116 0.20 10.58 -8.05
N LYS A 117 0.87 11.67 -7.66
CA LYS A 117 1.40 12.68 -8.60
C LYS A 117 2.83 12.44 -9.07
N HIS A 118 3.53 11.44 -8.52
CA HIS A 118 4.97 11.22 -8.75
C HIS A 118 5.24 10.04 -9.68
N LEU A 119 4.32 9.77 -10.61
CA LEU A 119 4.39 8.60 -11.50
C LEU A 119 5.64 8.63 -12.40
N ASP A 120 6.01 9.79 -12.95
CA ASP A 120 7.23 9.93 -13.75
C ASP A 120 8.51 9.64 -12.94
N ALA A 121 8.52 10.05 -11.66
CA ALA A 121 9.65 9.79 -10.77
C ALA A 121 9.78 8.28 -10.47
N LEU A 122 8.66 7.59 -10.30
CA LEU A 122 8.63 6.14 -10.12
C LEU A 122 9.19 5.42 -11.34
N PHE A 123 8.76 5.76 -12.56
CA PHE A 123 9.28 5.12 -13.78
C PHE A 123 10.78 5.36 -13.96
N LYS A 124 11.24 6.59 -13.69
CA LYS A 124 12.68 6.89 -13.73
C LYS A 124 13.48 6.08 -12.70
N HIS A 125 12.91 5.90 -11.50
CA HIS A 125 13.51 5.08 -10.46
C HIS A 125 13.65 3.62 -10.92
N MET A 126 12.59 3.03 -11.49
CA MET A 126 12.61 1.65 -12.00
C MET A 126 13.68 1.44 -13.08
N HIS A 127 13.82 2.37 -14.03
CA HIS A 127 14.91 2.30 -15.01
C HIS A 127 16.30 2.37 -14.39
N THR A 128 16.45 3.05 -13.25
CA THR A 128 17.72 3.10 -12.53
C THR A 128 18.01 1.77 -11.83
N LEU A 129 16.98 1.10 -11.31
CA LEU A 129 17.12 -0.23 -10.70
C LEU A 129 17.53 -1.31 -11.71
N ASP A 130 17.06 -1.23 -12.96
CA ASP A 130 17.45 -2.16 -14.03
C ASP A 130 18.97 -2.12 -14.33
N GLU A 131 19.66 -1.05 -13.93
CA GLU A 131 21.11 -0.87 -14.07
C GLU A 131 21.90 -1.40 -12.86
N LEU A 132 21.22 -1.81 -11.78
CA LEU A 132 21.84 -2.32 -10.56
C LEU A 132 21.86 -3.86 -10.55
N ASP A 133 23.03 -4.43 -10.24
CA ASP A 133 23.22 -5.88 -10.13
C ASP A 133 23.24 -6.37 -8.66
N ASP A 134 23.28 -5.47 -7.68
CA ASP A 134 23.37 -5.80 -6.24
C ASP A 134 22.01 -5.59 -5.54
N PRO A 135 21.39 -6.65 -4.98
CA PRO A 135 20.15 -6.53 -4.21
C PRO A 135 20.20 -5.54 -3.05
N TYR A 136 21.35 -5.39 -2.38
CA TYR A 136 21.49 -4.42 -1.29
C TYR A 136 21.48 -2.97 -1.80
N GLU A 137 21.97 -2.73 -3.01
CA GLU A 137 21.91 -1.41 -3.63
C GLU A 137 20.49 -1.09 -4.09
N MET A 138 19.75 -2.09 -4.59
CA MET A 138 18.34 -1.96 -4.95
C MET A 138 17.47 -1.59 -3.73
N ASP A 139 17.56 -2.34 -2.63
CA ASP A 139 16.81 -2.06 -1.40
C ASP A 139 17.09 -0.64 -0.86
N ASN A 140 18.36 -0.21 -0.92
CA ASN A 140 18.74 1.14 -0.50
C ASN A 140 18.28 2.22 -1.49
N ALA A 141 18.18 1.91 -2.78
CA ALA A 141 17.62 2.82 -3.78
C ALA A 141 16.11 2.98 -3.56
N ASP A 142 15.37 1.90 -3.33
CA ASP A 142 13.93 1.91 -3.05
C ASP A 142 13.61 2.75 -1.82
N ARG A 143 14.33 2.53 -0.72
CA ARG A 143 14.16 3.32 0.50
C ARG A 143 14.40 4.82 0.23
N ARG A 144 15.47 5.17 -0.48
CA ARG A 144 15.77 6.58 -0.83
C ARG A 144 14.71 7.19 -1.73
N PHE A 145 14.17 6.42 -2.67
CA PHE A 145 13.06 6.87 -3.51
C PHE A 145 11.82 7.17 -2.66
N LEU A 146 11.42 6.26 -1.76
CA LEU A 146 10.27 6.48 -0.89
C LEU A 146 10.49 7.67 0.05
N GLU A 147 11.67 7.80 0.66
CA GLU A 147 12.04 8.96 1.49
C GLU A 147 11.97 10.28 0.71
N SER A 148 12.20 10.27 -0.62
CA SER A 148 12.09 11.47 -1.45
C SER A 148 10.66 11.94 -1.73
N LEU A 149 9.64 11.15 -1.38
CA LEU A 149 8.21 11.46 -1.59
C LEU A 149 7.57 12.27 -0.45
N GLU A 150 8.38 12.76 0.51
CA GLU A 150 7.92 13.57 1.65
C GLU A 150 7.28 14.91 1.28
#